data_AF-A0A959R159-F1
#
_entry.id   AF-A0A959R159-F1
#
_cell.length_a   1.000
_cell.length_b   1.000
_cell.length_c   1.000
_cell.angle_alpha   90.00
_cell.angle_beta   90.00
_cell.angle_gamma   90.00
#
_symmetry.space_group_name_H-M   'P 1'
#
loop_
_entity.id
_entity.type
_entity.pdbx_description
1 polymer ?
#
loop_
_entity_poly.entity_id
_entity_poly.type
_entity_poly.pdbx_seq_one_letter_code
_entity_poly.pdbx_strand_id
1 'polypeptide(L)'
;LDKIMDGFTTMLGVDCKYCHLRDKKADTLMFDKDDKPEKEITRRMMRMTTDINKNYFQFNENVTADQVQAVTCFTCHRAEPMPAKLPDPVKH
;
A
#
# COMPACT_ATOMS: atom_id res chain seq x y z
N LEU A 1 -7.00 -9.65 9.36
CA LEU A 1 -6.48 -9.43 7.99
C LEU A 1 -7.19 -8.26 7.34
N ASP A 2 -8.51 -8.16 7.52
CA ASP A 2 -9.38 -7.12 6.95
C ASP A 2 -8.87 -5.69 7.16
N LYS A 3 -8.49 -5.33 8.39
CA LYS A 3 -7.93 -4.00 8.70
C LYS A 3 -6.69 -3.62 7.88
N ILE A 4 -5.87 -4.60 7.47
CA ILE A 4 -4.68 -4.33 6.64
C ILE A 4 -5.13 -4.01 5.21
N MET A 5 -6.11 -4.75 4.69
CA MET A 5 -6.65 -4.52 3.35
C MET A 5 -7.42 -3.20 3.28
N ASP A 6 -8.20 -2.87 4.31
CA ASP A 6 -8.86 -1.56 4.45
C ASP A 6 -7.84 -0.41 4.54
N GLY A 7 -6.67 -0.68 5.13
CA GLY A 7 -5.54 0.25 5.10
C GLY A 7 -5.05 0.51 3.68
N PHE A 8 -4.87 -0.54 2.87
CA PHE A 8 -4.45 -0.38 1.47
C PHE A 8 -5.49 0.37 0.64
N THR A 9 -6.78 0.05 0.76
CA THR A 9 -7.83 0.77 0.02
C THR A 9 -7.82 2.26 0.33
N THR A 10 -7.68 2.61 1.62
CA THR A 10 -7.63 4.01 2.08
C THR A 10 -6.37 4.73 1.59
N MET A 11 -5.20 4.11 1.73
CA MET A 11 -3.92 4.76 1.43
C MET A 11 -3.67 4.91 -0.08
N LEU A 12 -4.22 4.02 -0.90
CA LEU A 12 -4.08 4.00 -2.36
C LEU A 12 -5.31 4.53 -3.10
N GLY A 13 -6.42 4.82 -2.42
CA GLY A 13 -7.65 5.33 -3.07
C GLY A 13 -8.32 4.34 -4.00
N VAL A 14 -8.24 3.04 -3.70
CA VAL A 14 -8.78 1.96 -4.53
C VAL A 14 -9.70 1.04 -3.73
N ASP A 15 -10.35 0.10 -4.39
CA ASP A 15 -11.16 -0.95 -3.75
C ASP A 15 -10.56 -2.35 -3.94
N CYS A 16 -11.16 -3.35 -3.30
CA CYS A 16 -10.64 -4.71 -3.31
C CYS A 16 -10.52 -5.31 -4.72
N LYS A 17 -11.40 -4.94 -5.65
CA LYS A 17 -11.36 -5.42 -7.05
C LYS A 17 -10.18 -4.83 -7.85
N TYR A 18 -9.51 -3.80 -7.33
CA TYR A 18 -8.29 -3.28 -7.92
C TYR A 18 -7.15 -4.32 -7.88
N CYS A 19 -7.05 -5.10 -6.80
CA CYS A 19 -6.03 -6.14 -6.66
C CYS A 19 -6.57 -7.57 -6.80
N HIS A 20 -7.82 -7.81 -6.43
CA HIS A 20 -8.40 -9.15 -6.40
C HIS A 20 -9.30 -9.39 -7.62
N LEU A 21 -9.17 -10.59 -8.21
CA LEU A 21 -10.01 -11.02 -9.33
C LEU A 21 -11.44 -11.30 -8.83
N ARG A 22 -12.46 -10.97 -9.62
CA ARG A 22 -13.86 -11.33 -9.32
C ARG A 22 -14.23 -12.64 -10.00
N ASP A 23 -14.78 -13.56 -9.23
CA ASP A 23 -15.50 -14.71 -9.77
C ASP A 23 -16.88 -14.24 -10.24
N LYS A 24 -17.10 -14.24 -11.55
CA LYS A 24 -18.37 -13.82 -12.15
C LYS A 24 -19.53 -14.79 -11.87
N LYS A 25 -19.24 -16.07 -11.59
CA LYS A 25 -20.26 -17.10 -11.35
C LYS A 25 -20.72 -17.08 -9.90
N ALA A 26 -19.77 -17.00 -8.97
CA ALA A 26 -20.05 -16.99 -7.53
C ALA A 26 -20.42 -15.60 -6.98
N ASP A 27 -20.19 -14.55 -7.77
CA ASP A 27 -20.28 -13.16 -7.35
C ASP A 27 -19.42 -12.79 -6.12
N THR A 28 -18.22 -13.37 -6.06
CA THR A 28 -17.26 -13.18 -4.97
C THR A 28 -15.89 -12.76 -5.49
N LEU A 29 -14.99 -12.35 -4.57
CA LEU A 29 -13.59 -12.07 -4.90
C LEU A 29 -12.73 -13.32 -4.65
N MET A 30 -11.81 -13.58 -5.58
CA MET A 30 -10.82 -14.65 -5.52
C MET A 30 -9.52 -14.10 -4.91
N PHE A 31 -9.44 -14.12 -3.58
CA PHE A 31 -8.34 -13.49 -2.85
C PHE A 31 -7.00 -14.23 -2.97
N ASP A 32 -7.03 -15.52 -3.26
CA ASP A 32 -5.87 -16.39 -3.44
C ASP A 32 -5.19 -16.19 -4.80
N LYS A 33 -5.95 -15.78 -5.81
CA LYS A 33 -5.46 -15.56 -7.19
C LYS A 33 -4.53 -14.35 -7.28
N ASP A 34 -3.43 -14.53 -8.00
CA ASP A 34 -2.40 -13.51 -8.27
C ASP A 34 -2.40 -13.05 -9.74
N ASP A 35 -3.47 -13.36 -10.49
CA ASP A 35 -3.64 -13.04 -11.92
C ASP A 35 -3.57 -11.53 -12.22
N LYS A 36 -3.88 -10.68 -11.24
CA LYS A 36 -3.80 -9.22 -11.36
C LYS A 36 -2.42 -8.71 -10.95
N PRO A 37 -1.68 -8.01 -11.83
CA PRO A 37 -0.32 -7.56 -11.54
C PRO A 37 -0.22 -6.61 -10.35
N GLU A 38 -1.29 -5.86 -10.06
CA GLU A 38 -1.38 -4.92 -8.93
C GLU A 38 -1.11 -5.61 -7.59
N LYS A 39 -1.53 -6.87 -7.43
CA LYS A 39 -1.31 -7.64 -6.20
C LYS A 39 0.18 -7.92 -5.98
N GLU A 40 0.88 -8.37 -7.02
CA GLU A 40 2.33 -8.62 -6.93
C GLU A 40 3.15 -7.33 -6.81
N ILE A 41 2.72 -6.25 -7.47
CA ILE A 41 3.33 -4.92 -7.29
C ILE A 41 3.18 -4.47 -5.83
N THR A 42 2.00 -4.63 -5.23
CA THR A 42 1.76 -4.29 -3.83
C THR A 42 2.68 -5.06 -2.90
N ARG A 43 2.89 -6.37 -3.12
CA ARG A 43 3.85 -7.16 -2.33
C ARG A 43 5.28 -6.64 -2.43
N ARG A 44 5.70 -6.17 -3.61
CA ARG A 44 7.03 -5.55 -3.79
C ARG A 44 7.12 -4.22 -3.04
N MET A 45 6.08 -3.40 -3.11
CA MET A 45 6.03 -2.13 -2.38
C MET A 45 6.04 -2.33 -0.86
N MET A 46 5.36 -3.35 -0.34
CA MET A 46 5.42 -3.70 1.09
C MET A 46 6.86 -3.99 1.55
N ARG A 47 7.61 -4.79 0.78
CA ARG A 47 9.03 -5.07 1.09
C ARG A 47 9.86 -3.80 1.06
N MET A 48 9.69 -2.98 0.02
CA MET A 48 10.38 -1.69 -0.10
C MET A 48 10.11 -0.78 1.09
N THR A 49 8.85 -0.62 1.53
CA THR A 49 8.53 0.23 2.68
C THR A 49 9.11 -0.31 3.98
N THR A 50 9.11 -1.63 4.18
CA THR A 50 9.77 -2.26 5.33
C THR A 50 11.27 -1.98 5.32
N ASP A 51 11.92 -2.15 4.17
CA ASP A 51 13.36 -1.90 4.03
C ASP A 51 13.72 -0.43 4.25
N ILE A 52 12.90 0.51 3.74
CA ILE A 52 13.10 1.95 3.96
C ILE A 52 13.02 2.27 5.45
N ASN A 53 11.96 1.85 6.14
CA ASN A 53 11.80 2.13 7.57
C ASN A 53 12.94 1.50 8.38
N LYS A 54 13.33 0.26 8.05
CA LYS A 54 14.37 -0.46 8.76
C LYS A 54 15.75 0.17 8.64
N ASN A 55 16.13 0.57 7.43
CA ASN A 55 17.50 0.98 7.14
C ASN A 55 17.73 2.47 7.39
N TYR A 56 16.68 3.30 7.38
CA TYR A 56 16.83 4.77 7.40
C TYR A 56 16.11 5.48 8.55
N PHE A 57 15.19 4.82 9.26
CA PHE A 57 14.37 5.50 10.28
C PHE A 57 14.54 4.91 11.68
N GLN A 58 15.78 4.84 12.18
CA GLN A 58 16.06 4.52 13.59
C GLN A 58 16.07 5.79 14.43
N PHE A 59 14.92 6.23 14.91
CA PHE A 59 14.79 7.51 15.62
C PHE A 59 15.48 7.52 17.00
N ASN A 60 15.58 6.37 17.67
CA ASN A 60 16.35 6.18 18.90
C ASN A 60 16.55 4.68 19.17
N GLU A 61 17.39 4.35 20.17
CA GLU A 61 17.74 2.98 20.55
C GLU A 61 16.55 2.13 21.04
N ASN A 62 15.44 2.77 21.42
CA ASN A 62 14.26 2.11 21.97
C ASN A 62 13.13 1.88 20.95
N VAL A 63 13.28 2.37 19.70
CA VAL A 63 12.29 2.17 18.65
C VAL A 63 12.89 1.28 17.58
N THR A 64 12.36 0.07 17.46
CA THR A 64 12.83 -0.89 16.47
C THR A 64 12.26 -0.59 15.09
N ALA A 65 13.01 -0.93 14.05
CA ALA A 65 12.63 -0.78 12.64
C ALA A 65 11.19 -1.22 12.29
N ASP A 66 10.71 -2.28 12.92
CA ASP A 66 9.38 -2.87 12.77
C ASP A 66 8.28 -2.10 13.52
N GLN A 67 8.64 -1.30 14.52
CA GLN A 67 7.76 -0.35 15.19
C GLN A 67 7.71 1.01 14.49
N VAL A 68 8.66 1.29 13.60
CA VAL A 68 8.74 2.54 12.85
C VAL A 68 7.84 2.49 11.61
N GLN A 69 6.80 3.32 11.61
CA GLN A 69 5.94 3.57 10.46
C GLN A 69 6.17 4.98 9.89
N ALA A 70 7.42 5.41 9.76
CA ALA A 70 7.76 6.73 9.25
C ALA A 70 7.36 6.90 7.79
N VAL A 71 7.63 5.88 6.98
CA VAL A 71 7.18 5.79 5.59
C VAL A 71 6.05 4.77 5.50
N THR A 72 4.89 5.22 5.09
CA THR A 72 3.72 4.38 4.82
C THR A 72 3.35 4.47 3.34
N CYS A 73 2.40 3.65 2.89
CA CYS A 73 1.87 3.78 1.53
C CYS A 73 1.32 5.20 1.29
N PHE A 74 0.65 5.79 2.29
CA PHE A 74 0.08 7.13 2.20
C PHE A 74 1.11 8.23 2.00
N THR A 75 2.33 8.08 2.56
CA THR A 75 3.41 9.07 2.44
C THR A 75 3.68 9.44 0.98
N CYS A 76 3.59 8.46 0.06
CA CYS A 76 3.79 8.67 -1.37
C CYS A 76 2.47 8.70 -2.16
N HIS A 77 1.57 7.76 -1.89
CA HIS A 77 0.35 7.58 -2.68
C HIS A 77 -0.71 8.63 -2.42
N ARG A 78 -0.82 9.13 -1.18
CA ARG A 78 -1.77 10.19 -0.80
C ARG A 78 -3.21 9.93 -1.28
N ALA A 79 -3.68 8.69 -1.11
CA ALA A 79 -4.99 8.21 -1.57
C ALA A 79 -5.16 8.19 -3.10
N GLU A 80 -4.07 8.03 -3.85
CA GLU A 80 -4.08 7.78 -5.29
C GLU A 80 -3.32 6.47 -5.62
N PRO A 81 -3.74 5.70 -6.65
CA PRO A 81 -3.14 4.41 -6.97
C PRO A 81 -1.69 4.54 -7.45
N MET A 82 -1.30 5.73 -7.92
CA MET A 82 0.06 6.04 -8.34
C MET A 82 0.53 7.35 -7.71
N PRO A 83 1.75 7.39 -7.13
CA PRO A 83 2.30 8.62 -6.58
C PRO A 83 2.46 9.71 -7.64
N ALA A 84 2.13 10.95 -7.29
CA ALA A 84 2.39 12.10 -8.14
C ALA A 84 3.91 12.35 -8.27
N LYS A 85 4.36 12.65 -9.48
CA LYS A 85 5.77 12.99 -9.74
C LYS A 85 6.13 14.42 -9.31
N LEU A 86 5.12 15.28 -9.29
CA LEU A 86 5.22 16.68 -8.93
C LEU A 86 4.12 16.99 -7.92
N PRO A 87 4.33 17.96 -7.01
CA PRO A 87 3.26 18.44 -6.16
C PRO A 87 2.13 19.04 -6.99
N ASP A 88 0.90 18.99 -6.47
CA ASP A 88 -0.20 19.72 -7.07
C ASP A 88 0.16 21.21 -7.15
N PRO A 89 -0.20 21.90 -8.25
CA PRO A 89 -0.02 23.33 -8.32
C PRO A 89 -0.75 23.97 -7.14
N VAL A 90 -0.03 24.78 -6.36
CA VAL A 90 -0.58 25.51 -5.22
C VAL A 90 -1.70 26.40 -5.76
N LYS A 91 -2.94 26.10 -5.37
CA LYS A 91 -4.07 26.99 -5.65
C LYS A 91 -3.92 28.19 -4.72
N HIS A 92 -3.49 29.32 -5.28
CA HIS A 92 -3.56 30.62 -4.62
C HIS A 92 -5.00 31.15 -4.65
#